data_AF-A0AAD9C0A5-F1
#
_entry.id   AF-A0AAD9C0A5-F1
#
_cell.length_a   1.000
_cell.length_b   1.000
_cell.length_c   1.000
_cell.angle_alpha   90.00
_cell.angle_beta   90.00
_cell.angle_gamma   90.00
#
_symmetry.space_group_name_H-M   'P 1'
#
loop_
_entity.id
_entity.type
_entity.pdbx_description
1 polymer ?
#
loop_
_entity_poly.entity_id
_entity_poly.type
_entity_poly.pdbx_seq_one_letter_code
_entity_poly.pdbx_strand_id
1 'polypeptide(L)'
;EIILRLTQVKTEGRVPLRKARYRALTRMCAVQDVVEGRTQQQTLSLPLSGETHEAVNLINQVMVKVSVARSQLVALLMGLSGRDSCAHLSRILTEMQVELDALDVSGNAAIRNYRKQVVEEINGLLKHLDLEGEGEDTRRYDLGQNNSIREIEAVRAHVFHLREGVLRHCMMGDLSFRPKAELQSLLTHLDQVDTAKNPCIREARRRAVVEVQAIITFLDLREALARRQPGTEHPAHRAVWLVLGSLSDLQAQALGFDGKRVEKSYMMLEELLTKQLLALDAVDPQGDETTKMARKQAVKFAQNILNYLDMKTDGWEY
;
A
#
# COMPACT_ATOMS: atom_id res chain seq x y z
N GLU A 1 3.73 8.95 -2.12
CA GLU A 1 4.31 9.00 -0.75
C GLU A 1 3.28 9.38 0.33
N ILE A 2 2.55 10.48 0.18
CA ILE A 2 1.58 10.96 1.20
C ILE A 2 0.50 9.92 1.53
N ILE A 3 -0.06 9.21 0.53
CA ILE A 3 -1.06 8.14 0.76
C ILE A 3 -0.51 7.03 1.66
N LEU A 4 0.75 6.64 1.46
CA LEU A 4 1.41 5.60 2.28
C LEU A 4 1.63 6.09 3.71
N ARG A 5 1.99 7.36 3.90
CA ARG A 5 2.13 7.93 5.25
C ARG A 5 0.77 8.03 5.95
N LEU A 6 -0.31 8.38 5.22
CA LEU A 6 -1.66 8.44 5.75
C LEU A 6 -2.21 7.07 6.14
N THR A 7 -1.90 6.01 5.39
CA THR A 7 -2.28 4.66 5.83
C THR A 7 -1.62 4.35 7.18
N GLN A 8 -0.35 4.67 7.35
CA GLN A 8 0.42 4.43 8.58
C GLN A 8 0.03 5.29 9.79
N VAL A 9 -0.90 6.25 9.67
CA VAL A 9 -1.35 7.05 10.82
C VAL A 9 -2.05 6.14 11.82
N LYS A 10 -1.56 6.09 13.06
CA LYS A 10 -2.14 5.28 14.14
C LYS A 10 -3.49 5.84 14.58
N THR A 11 -4.43 4.94 14.83
CA THR A 11 -5.79 5.29 15.26
C THR A 11 -6.11 4.86 16.68
N GLU A 12 -5.21 4.08 17.32
CA GLU A 12 -5.34 3.60 18.73
C GLU A 12 -6.70 2.96 19.03
N GLY A 13 -7.30 2.27 18.03
CA GLY A 13 -8.65 1.71 18.12
C GLY A 13 -9.80 2.68 18.23
N ARG A 14 -9.52 3.99 18.15
CA ARG A 14 -10.55 5.01 18.19
C ARG A 14 -11.27 5.07 16.85
N VAL A 15 -12.54 4.66 16.85
CA VAL A 15 -13.46 4.74 15.69
C VAL A 15 -13.41 6.11 14.98
N PRO A 16 -13.41 7.27 15.68
CA PRO A 16 -13.35 8.57 15.00
C PRO A 16 -12.05 8.81 14.22
N LEU A 17 -10.91 8.36 14.76
CA LEU A 17 -9.61 8.50 14.09
C LEU A 17 -9.51 7.57 12.88
N ARG A 18 -10.06 6.36 12.96
CA ARG A 18 -10.19 5.43 11.83
C ARG A 18 -10.99 6.05 10.68
N LYS A 19 -12.14 6.65 11.00
CA LYS A 19 -12.98 7.37 10.04
C LYS A 19 -12.26 8.56 9.42
N ALA A 20 -11.55 9.36 10.23
CA ALA A 20 -10.80 10.52 9.75
C ALA A 20 -9.68 10.10 8.79
N ARG A 21 -8.89 9.07 9.14
CA ARG A 21 -7.83 8.52 8.31
C ARG A 21 -8.38 8.01 6.97
N TYR A 22 -9.46 7.23 7.00
CA TYR A 22 -10.07 6.71 5.78
C TYR A 22 -10.61 7.84 4.89
N ARG A 23 -11.33 8.81 5.45
CA ARG A 23 -11.81 9.99 4.69
C ARG A 23 -10.65 10.74 4.04
N ALA A 24 -9.57 10.97 4.77
CA ALA A 24 -8.36 11.60 4.22
C ALA A 24 -7.75 10.78 3.08
N LEU A 25 -7.68 9.45 3.23
CA LEU A 25 -7.18 8.54 2.19
C LEU A 25 -8.08 8.52 0.95
N THR A 26 -9.40 8.46 1.12
CA THR A 26 -10.36 8.51 0.01
C THR A 26 -10.24 9.83 -0.77
N ARG A 27 -10.16 10.96 -0.06
CA ARG A 27 -9.94 12.28 -0.67
C ARG A 27 -8.65 12.35 -1.45
N MET A 28 -7.56 11.89 -0.84
CA MET A 28 -6.23 11.84 -1.48
C MET A 28 -6.24 10.98 -2.75
N CYS A 29 -6.88 9.81 -2.72
CA CYS A 29 -7.02 8.97 -3.91
C CYS A 29 -7.89 9.63 -4.97
N ALA A 30 -8.98 10.29 -4.58
CA ALA A 30 -9.82 11.04 -5.51
C ALA A 30 -9.05 12.20 -6.16
N VAL A 31 -8.25 12.96 -5.39
CA VAL A 31 -7.37 14.01 -5.95
C VAL A 31 -6.36 13.41 -6.92
N GLN A 32 -5.73 12.30 -6.56
CA GLN A 32 -4.79 11.62 -7.45
C GLN A 32 -5.47 11.19 -8.76
N ASP A 33 -6.63 10.53 -8.68
CA ASP A 33 -7.41 10.10 -9.85
C ASP A 33 -7.83 11.29 -10.73
N VAL A 34 -8.27 12.40 -10.13
CA VAL A 34 -8.67 13.63 -10.85
C VAL A 34 -7.49 14.29 -11.57
N VAL A 35 -6.29 14.26 -10.97
CA VAL A 35 -5.08 14.83 -11.56
C VAL A 35 -4.49 13.92 -12.64
N GLU A 36 -4.41 12.60 -12.38
CA GLU A 36 -3.81 11.61 -13.29
C GLU A 36 -4.73 11.24 -14.46
N GLY A 37 -6.05 11.29 -14.28
CA GLY A 37 -7.02 11.00 -15.33
C GLY A 37 -6.85 11.87 -16.58
N ARG A 38 -6.36 13.11 -16.42
CA ARG A 38 -6.02 14.02 -17.53
C ARG A 38 -4.89 13.48 -18.41
N THR A 39 -3.93 12.78 -17.82
CA THR A 39 -2.72 12.29 -18.50
C THR A 39 -3.01 11.06 -19.35
N GLN A 40 -3.96 10.22 -18.93
CA GLN A 40 -4.33 8.99 -19.65
C GLN A 40 -5.34 9.23 -20.78
N GLN A 41 -6.21 10.24 -20.66
CA GLN A 41 -7.25 10.55 -21.65
C GLN A 41 -6.77 11.46 -22.80
N GLN A 42 -5.54 11.97 -22.78
CA GLN A 42 -4.97 12.78 -23.89
C GLN A 42 -4.59 11.95 -25.14
N THR A 43 -5.46 11.03 -25.56
CA THR A 43 -5.33 10.24 -26.79
C THR A 43 -5.66 11.07 -28.05
N LEU A 44 -6.30 12.23 -27.88
CA LEU A 44 -6.57 13.22 -28.92
C LEU A 44 -5.87 14.54 -28.57
N SER A 45 -5.26 15.19 -29.56
CA SER A 45 -4.71 16.54 -29.45
C SER A 45 -5.86 17.56 -29.33
N LEU A 46 -6.40 17.65 -28.10
CA LEU A 46 -7.42 18.60 -27.70
C LEU A 46 -6.78 19.88 -27.14
N PRO A 47 -7.37 21.06 -27.36
CA PRO A 47 -8.65 21.31 -28.05
C PRO A 47 -8.57 21.21 -29.59
N LEU A 48 -9.68 20.85 -30.24
CA LEU A 48 -9.79 20.89 -31.71
C LEU A 48 -9.87 22.36 -32.18
N SER A 49 -9.41 22.63 -33.41
CA SER A 49 -9.47 23.98 -34.00
C SER A 49 -10.92 24.48 -34.10
N GLY A 50 -11.16 25.69 -33.58
CA GLY A 50 -12.47 26.35 -33.56
C GLY A 50 -12.99 26.80 -34.94
N GLU A 51 -12.14 26.73 -35.97
CA GLU A 51 -12.49 27.08 -37.35
C GLU A 51 -13.30 25.99 -38.06
N THR A 52 -13.52 24.84 -37.42
CA THR A 52 -14.14 23.66 -38.04
C THR A 52 -15.67 23.63 -37.97
N HIS A 53 -16.29 24.05 -36.86
CA HIS A 53 -17.75 23.99 -36.64
C HIS A 53 -18.16 24.74 -35.36
N GLU A 54 -19.37 25.33 -35.32
CA GLU A 54 -19.91 26.02 -34.14
C GLU A 54 -19.94 25.13 -32.89
N ALA A 55 -20.33 23.87 -33.04
CA ALA A 55 -20.30 22.88 -31.97
C ALA A 55 -18.90 22.68 -31.37
N VAL A 56 -17.81 22.81 -32.14
CA VAL A 56 -16.44 22.68 -31.62
C VAL A 56 -16.11 23.86 -30.71
N ASN A 57 -16.56 25.08 -31.05
CA ASN A 57 -16.39 26.25 -30.20
C ASN A 57 -17.14 26.10 -28.87
N LEU A 58 -18.36 25.58 -28.90
CA LEU A 58 -19.15 25.32 -27.69
C LEU A 58 -18.51 24.23 -26.83
N ILE A 59 -18.06 23.12 -27.43
CA ILE A 59 -17.35 22.06 -26.69
C ILE A 59 -16.05 22.59 -26.08
N ASN A 60 -15.28 23.42 -26.81
CA ASN A 60 -14.07 24.06 -26.28
C ASN A 60 -14.37 24.98 -25.09
N GLN A 61 -15.45 25.76 -25.15
CA GLN A 61 -15.88 26.62 -24.03
C GLN A 61 -16.27 25.78 -22.80
N VAL A 62 -17.03 24.70 -23.00
CA VAL A 62 -17.38 23.77 -21.91
C VAL A 62 -16.11 23.13 -21.32
N MET A 63 -15.15 22.69 -22.15
CA MET A 63 -13.89 22.14 -21.65
C MET A 63 -13.12 23.09 -20.75
N VAL A 64 -13.09 24.39 -21.06
CA VAL A 64 -12.48 25.39 -20.18
C VAL A 64 -13.21 25.45 -18.84
N LYS A 65 -14.55 25.49 -18.84
CA LYS A 65 -15.36 25.47 -17.62
C LYS A 65 -15.13 24.18 -16.81
N VAL A 66 -15.07 23.01 -17.46
CA VAL A 66 -14.76 21.71 -16.83
C VAL A 66 -13.37 21.74 -16.20
N SER A 67 -12.38 22.37 -16.84
CA SER A 67 -11.06 22.54 -16.26
C SER A 67 -11.07 23.38 -14.98
N VAL A 68 -11.91 24.42 -14.91
CA VAL A 68 -12.10 25.23 -13.70
C VAL A 68 -12.81 24.41 -12.61
N ALA A 69 -13.89 23.72 -12.96
CA ALA A 69 -14.65 22.87 -12.04
C ALA A 69 -13.77 21.76 -11.44
N ARG A 70 -12.83 21.21 -12.23
CA ARG A 70 -11.82 20.27 -11.75
C ARG A 70 -10.93 20.88 -10.66
N SER A 71 -10.37 22.07 -10.90
CA SER A 71 -9.53 22.74 -9.89
C SER A 71 -10.30 23.02 -8.60
N GLN A 72 -11.57 23.41 -8.72
CA GLN A 72 -12.48 23.61 -7.59
C GLN A 72 -12.78 22.30 -6.85
N LEU A 73 -12.98 21.19 -7.56
CA LEU A 73 -13.14 19.86 -6.98
C LEU A 73 -11.88 19.44 -6.21
N VAL A 74 -10.68 19.65 -6.75
CA VAL A 74 -9.43 19.36 -6.04
C VAL A 74 -9.34 20.19 -4.75
N ALA A 75 -9.65 21.49 -4.80
CA ALA A 75 -9.69 22.33 -3.61
C ALA A 75 -10.71 21.80 -2.57
N LEU A 76 -11.88 21.36 -3.02
CA LEU A 76 -12.92 20.78 -2.17
C LEU A 76 -12.45 19.48 -1.50
N LEU A 77 -11.89 18.55 -2.27
CA LEU A 77 -11.35 17.29 -1.75
C LEU A 77 -10.19 17.51 -0.78
N MET A 78 -9.41 18.57 -0.97
CA MET A 78 -8.35 18.98 -0.06
C MET A 78 -8.85 19.73 1.18
N GLY A 79 -10.17 19.94 1.31
CA GLY A 79 -10.78 20.64 2.45
C GLY A 79 -10.55 22.15 2.46
N LEU A 80 -10.21 22.74 1.31
CA LEU A 80 -9.98 24.18 1.14
C LEU A 80 -11.28 24.95 0.82
N SER A 81 -12.40 24.23 0.65
CA SER A 81 -13.72 24.76 0.29
C SER A 81 -14.82 24.28 1.24
N GLY A 82 -15.94 25.00 1.32
CA GLY A 82 -17.09 24.66 2.17
C GLY A 82 -18.03 23.61 1.57
N ARG A 83 -18.99 23.10 2.37
CA ARG A 83 -19.98 22.09 1.92
C ARG A 83 -20.89 22.58 0.79
N ASP A 84 -21.26 23.85 0.82
CA ASP A 84 -22.11 24.46 -0.22
C ASP A 84 -21.44 24.41 -1.62
N SER A 85 -20.11 24.33 -1.65
CA SER A 85 -19.34 24.17 -2.87
C SER A 85 -19.57 22.81 -3.55
N CYS A 86 -19.92 21.75 -2.81
CA CYS A 86 -20.16 20.41 -3.37
C CYS A 86 -21.46 20.39 -4.21
N ALA A 87 -22.56 20.86 -3.62
CA ALA A 87 -23.84 20.97 -4.31
C ALA A 87 -23.76 21.92 -5.50
N HIS A 88 -23.05 23.04 -5.33
CA HIS A 88 -22.82 24.01 -6.40
C HIS A 88 -22.04 23.40 -7.58
N LEU A 89 -20.95 22.68 -7.31
CA LEU A 89 -20.14 22.01 -8.34
C LEU A 89 -20.92 20.92 -9.06
N SER A 90 -21.68 20.11 -8.32
CA SER A 90 -22.54 19.07 -8.89
C SER A 90 -23.52 19.69 -9.88
N ARG A 91 -24.21 20.76 -9.47
CA ARG A 91 -25.15 21.49 -10.34
C ARG A 91 -24.48 22.02 -11.61
N ILE A 92 -23.33 22.69 -11.49
CA ILE A 92 -22.60 23.24 -12.64
C ILE A 92 -22.16 22.14 -13.62
N LEU A 93 -21.66 21.01 -13.10
CA LEU A 93 -21.23 19.88 -13.92
C LEU A 93 -22.42 19.26 -14.67
N THR A 94 -23.56 19.09 -14.00
CA THR A 94 -24.79 18.59 -14.63
C THR A 94 -25.35 19.59 -15.67
N GLU A 95 -25.31 20.89 -15.39
CA GLU A 95 -25.69 21.93 -16.37
C GLU A 95 -24.83 21.85 -17.64
N MET A 96 -23.51 21.72 -17.51
CA MET A 96 -22.60 21.56 -18.65
C MET A 96 -22.85 20.25 -19.42
N GLN A 97 -23.23 19.17 -18.75
CA GLN A 97 -23.58 17.92 -19.40
C GLN A 97 -24.82 18.07 -20.28
N VAL A 98 -25.85 18.77 -19.78
CA VAL A 98 -27.06 19.10 -20.55
C VAL A 98 -26.74 20.02 -21.74
N GLU A 99 -25.86 21.03 -21.55
CA GLU A 99 -25.37 21.89 -22.65
C GLU A 99 -24.74 21.06 -23.78
N LEU A 100 -23.91 20.07 -23.45
CA LEU A 100 -23.26 19.20 -24.43
C LEU A 100 -24.25 18.25 -25.12
N ASP A 101 -25.18 17.66 -24.37
CA ASP A 101 -26.16 16.70 -24.91
C ASP A 101 -27.11 17.36 -25.92
N ALA A 102 -27.36 18.67 -25.78
CA ALA A 102 -28.17 19.45 -26.72
C ALA A 102 -27.47 19.76 -28.06
N LEU A 103 -26.15 19.56 -28.17
CA LEU A 103 -25.40 19.85 -29.40
C LEU A 103 -25.69 18.82 -30.50
N ASP A 104 -26.05 19.31 -31.69
CA ASP A 104 -26.10 18.48 -32.89
C ASP A 104 -24.68 18.22 -33.41
N VAL A 105 -24.25 16.97 -33.27
CA VAL A 105 -22.94 16.44 -33.72
C VAL A 105 -23.12 15.23 -34.65
N SER A 106 -24.32 15.01 -35.17
CA SER A 106 -24.68 13.82 -35.95
C SER A 106 -23.84 13.66 -37.23
N GLY A 107 -23.51 14.78 -37.89
CA GLY A 107 -22.78 14.83 -39.15
C GLY A 107 -21.25 14.67 -39.09
N ASN A 108 -20.63 14.64 -37.90
CA ASN A 108 -19.16 14.57 -37.79
C ASN A 108 -18.70 13.66 -36.63
N ALA A 109 -18.09 12.52 -36.99
CA ALA A 109 -17.61 11.53 -36.02
C ALA A 109 -16.53 12.07 -35.08
N ALA A 110 -15.65 12.96 -35.55
CA ALA A 110 -14.60 13.56 -34.71
C ALA A 110 -15.21 14.48 -33.63
N ILE A 111 -16.19 15.31 -34.01
CA ILE A 111 -16.89 16.20 -33.07
C ILE A 111 -17.71 15.39 -32.06
N ARG A 112 -18.39 14.33 -32.50
CA ARG A 112 -19.14 13.43 -31.61
C ARG A 112 -18.23 12.73 -30.59
N ASN A 113 -17.07 12.24 -31.04
CA ASN A 113 -16.09 11.62 -30.15
C ASN A 113 -15.50 12.65 -29.17
N TYR A 114 -15.24 13.87 -29.63
CA TYR A 114 -14.76 14.95 -28.78
C TYR A 114 -15.78 15.26 -27.68
N ARG A 115 -17.06 15.51 -28.04
CA ARG A 115 -18.15 15.71 -27.07
C ARG A 115 -18.22 14.56 -26.06
N LYS A 116 -18.20 13.31 -26.54
CA LYS A 116 -18.26 12.12 -25.69
C LYS A 116 -17.13 12.11 -24.65
N GLN A 117 -15.90 12.46 -25.06
CA GLN A 117 -14.77 12.55 -24.15
C GLN A 117 -14.96 13.61 -23.07
N VAL A 118 -15.51 14.79 -23.42
CA VAL A 118 -15.82 15.84 -22.43
C VAL A 118 -16.89 15.37 -21.45
N VAL A 119 -17.92 14.67 -21.92
CA VAL A 119 -18.98 14.11 -21.06
C VAL A 119 -18.41 13.03 -20.13
N GLU A 120 -17.51 12.18 -20.61
CA GLU A 120 -16.81 11.20 -19.77
C GLU A 120 -15.95 11.88 -18.69
N GLU A 121 -15.30 13.00 -19.01
CA GLU A 121 -14.56 13.82 -18.05
C GLU A 121 -15.50 14.40 -16.97
N ILE A 122 -16.65 14.96 -17.36
CA ILE A 122 -17.67 15.48 -16.43
C ILE A 122 -18.19 14.38 -15.51
N ASN A 123 -18.56 13.21 -16.06
CA ASN A 123 -19.04 12.07 -15.28
C ASN A 123 -17.98 11.58 -14.28
N GLY A 124 -16.69 11.62 -14.66
CA GLY A 124 -15.57 11.34 -13.77
C GLY A 124 -15.53 12.29 -12.57
N LEU A 125 -15.69 13.60 -12.79
CA LEU A 125 -15.72 14.61 -11.73
C LEU A 125 -16.95 14.45 -10.81
N LEU A 126 -18.13 14.22 -11.38
CA LEU A 126 -19.38 14.00 -10.61
C LEU A 126 -19.26 12.81 -9.66
N LYS A 127 -18.68 11.70 -10.12
CA LYS A 127 -18.43 10.51 -9.28
C LYS A 127 -17.64 10.81 -8.02
N HIS A 128 -16.70 11.76 -8.07
CA HIS A 128 -15.91 12.16 -6.90
C HIS A 128 -16.66 13.09 -5.95
N LEU A 129 -17.65 13.85 -6.43
CA LEU A 129 -18.53 14.66 -5.58
C LEU A 129 -19.52 13.81 -4.79
N ASP A 130 -20.05 12.74 -5.40
CA ASP A 130 -20.94 11.79 -4.72
C ASP A 130 -20.24 11.16 -3.49
N LEU A 131 -18.94 10.88 -3.61
CA LEU A 131 -18.12 10.35 -2.51
C LEU A 131 -17.97 11.33 -1.32
N GLU A 132 -18.04 12.65 -1.54
CA GLU A 132 -18.04 13.65 -0.46
C GLU A 132 -19.42 13.77 0.20
N GLY A 133 -20.51 13.67 -0.56
CA GLY A 133 -21.87 13.75 -0.05
C GLY A 133 -22.26 12.56 0.84
N GLU A 134 -21.83 11.35 0.47
CA GLU A 134 -22.12 10.11 1.20
C GLU A 134 -21.30 9.93 2.48
N GLY A 135 -20.33 10.81 2.76
CA GLY A 135 -19.33 10.57 3.79
C GLY A 135 -19.81 10.63 5.24
N GLU A 136 -21.07 11.00 5.47
CA GLU A 136 -21.74 10.98 6.78
C GLU A 136 -22.21 9.56 7.18
N ASP A 137 -22.44 8.65 6.22
CA ASP A 137 -23.01 7.33 6.51
C ASP A 137 -21.98 6.35 7.06
N THR A 138 -21.97 6.24 8.38
CA THR A 138 -20.99 5.48 9.17
C THR A 138 -20.83 3.99 8.82
N ARG A 139 -21.80 3.37 8.14
CA ARG A 139 -21.81 1.94 7.80
C ARG A 139 -20.91 1.58 6.62
N ARG A 140 -20.68 2.50 5.69
CA ARG A 140 -19.83 2.25 4.50
C ARG A 140 -18.33 2.29 4.81
N TYR A 141 -17.97 2.75 6.01
CA TYR A 141 -16.61 2.97 6.49
C TYR A 141 -16.08 1.88 7.42
N ASP A 142 -16.92 0.91 7.82
CA ASP A 142 -16.48 -0.24 8.61
C ASP A 142 -15.75 -1.25 7.72
N LEU A 143 -14.42 -1.13 7.66
CA LEU A 143 -13.56 -2.03 6.92
C LEU A 143 -13.68 -3.49 7.41
N GLY A 144 -14.14 -3.72 8.65
CA GLY A 144 -14.34 -5.07 9.18
C GLY A 144 -15.45 -5.87 8.46
N GLN A 145 -16.37 -5.18 7.78
CA GLN A 145 -17.42 -5.81 6.97
C GLN A 145 -17.01 -6.01 5.50
N ASN A 146 -15.85 -5.49 5.08
CA ASN A 146 -15.37 -5.65 3.72
C ASN A 146 -14.85 -7.08 3.47
N ASN A 147 -15.31 -7.74 2.40
CA ASN A 147 -14.92 -9.13 2.10
C ASN A 147 -13.41 -9.30 1.96
N SER A 148 -12.72 -8.41 1.23
CA SER A 148 -11.27 -8.47 1.06
C SER A 148 -10.52 -8.36 2.39
N ILE A 149 -10.99 -7.49 3.30
CA ILE A 149 -10.42 -7.38 4.65
C ILE A 149 -10.66 -8.66 5.46
N ARG A 150 -11.87 -9.24 5.39
CA ARG A 150 -12.18 -10.50 6.07
C ARG A 150 -11.33 -11.66 5.56
N GLU A 151 -11.09 -11.73 4.26
CA GLU A 151 -10.17 -12.70 3.65
C GLU A 151 -8.73 -12.51 4.15
N ILE A 152 -8.23 -11.27 4.16
CA ILE A 152 -6.88 -10.96 4.69
C ILE A 152 -6.77 -11.37 6.17
N GLU A 153 -7.78 -11.07 6.99
CA GLU A 153 -7.75 -11.43 8.41
C GLU A 153 -7.85 -12.94 8.64
N ALA A 154 -8.60 -13.67 7.81
CA ALA A 154 -8.60 -15.13 7.84
C ALA A 154 -7.21 -15.71 7.55
N VAL A 155 -6.50 -15.15 6.55
CA VAL A 155 -5.10 -15.52 6.29
C VAL A 155 -4.23 -15.21 7.50
N ARG A 156 -4.32 -14.00 8.07
CA ARG A 156 -3.48 -13.61 9.22
C ARG A 156 -3.72 -14.48 10.45
N ALA A 157 -4.97 -14.88 10.71
CA ALA A 157 -5.29 -15.84 11.78
C ALA A 157 -4.61 -17.20 11.52
N HIS A 158 -4.62 -17.68 10.28
CA HIS A 158 -3.93 -18.92 9.91
C HIS A 158 -2.41 -18.81 10.06
N VAL A 159 -1.84 -17.69 9.59
CA VAL A 159 -0.41 -17.36 9.72
C VAL A 159 0.01 -17.28 11.19
N PHE A 160 -0.84 -16.74 12.07
CA PHE A 160 -0.60 -16.72 13.51
C PHE A 160 -0.43 -18.14 14.06
N HIS A 161 -1.33 -19.07 13.72
CA HIS A 161 -1.21 -20.46 14.16
C HIS A 161 0.05 -21.15 13.63
N LEU A 162 0.39 -20.93 12.36
CA LEU A 162 1.63 -21.45 11.77
C LEU A 162 2.87 -20.88 12.47
N ARG A 163 2.88 -19.58 12.76
CA ARG A 163 3.97 -18.91 13.49
C ARG A 163 4.16 -19.51 14.88
N GLU A 164 3.08 -19.68 15.65
CA GLU A 164 3.12 -20.34 16.96
C GLU A 164 3.60 -21.80 16.87
N GLY A 165 3.22 -22.49 15.80
CA GLY A 165 3.77 -23.80 15.46
C GLY A 165 5.29 -23.73 15.25
N VAL A 166 5.76 -22.85 14.37
CA VAL A 166 7.18 -22.68 14.04
C VAL A 166 8.00 -22.37 15.30
N LEU A 167 7.57 -21.41 16.11
CA LEU A 167 8.30 -21.01 17.32
C LEU A 167 8.39 -22.17 18.33
N ARG A 168 7.29 -22.91 18.56
CA ARG A 168 7.29 -24.08 19.46
C ARG A 168 8.24 -25.18 19.00
N HIS A 169 8.18 -25.58 17.73
CA HIS A 169 9.06 -26.64 17.20
C HIS A 169 10.53 -26.18 17.18
N CYS A 170 10.78 -24.89 16.97
CA CYS A 170 12.12 -24.32 17.07
C CYS A 170 12.73 -24.47 18.46
N MET A 171 11.93 -24.27 19.52
CA MET A 171 12.37 -24.49 20.91
C MET A 171 12.64 -25.97 21.20
N MET A 172 11.88 -26.89 20.58
CA MET A 172 12.03 -28.34 20.78
C MET A 172 13.13 -28.97 19.90
N GLY A 173 13.71 -28.22 18.97
CA GLY A 173 14.70 -28.73 18.02
C GLY A 173 14.12 -29.68 16.96
N ASP A 174 12.79 -29.70 16.79
CA ASP A 174 12.12 -30.58 15.85
C ASP A 174 12.06 -29.96 14.43
N LEU A 175 12.52 -30.73 13.44
CA LEU A 175 12.57 -30.36 12.02
C LEU A 175 11.43 -31.00 11.19
N SER A 176 10.51 -31.73 11.84
CA SER A 176 9.39 -32.41 11.20
C SER A 176 8.32 -31.44 10.68
N PHE A 177 8.12 -30.32 11.38
CA PHE A 177 7.14 -29.30 11.02
C PHE A 177 7.65 -28.43 9.86
N ARG A 178 7.02 -28.58 8.69
CA ARG A 178 7.43 -27.92 7.43
C ARG A 178 6.29 -27.08 6.83
N PRO A 179 5.93 -25.95 7.44
CA PRO A 179 4.81 -25.12 6.99
C PRO A 179 5.12 -24.29 5.74
N LYS A 180 6.32 -24.41 5.15
CA LYS A 180 6.77 -23.52 4.07
C LYS A 180 5.89 -23.59 2.82
N ALA A 181 5.44 -24.77 2.41
CA ALA A 181 4.53 -24.92 1.26
C ALA A 181 3.17 -24.28 1.54
N GLU A 182 2.68 -24.39 2.77
CA GLU A 182 1.43 -23.78 3.21
C GLU A 182 1.54 -22.25 3.26
N LEU A 183 2.63 -21.71 3.83
CA LEU A 183 2.94 -20.28 3.82
C LEU A 183 3.04 -19.73 2.39
N GLN A 184 3.63 -20.48 1.45
CA GLN A 184 3.67 -20.10 0.03
C GLN A 184 2.26 -20.07 -0.59
N SER A 185 1.41 -21.04 -0.27
CA SER A 185 0.00 -21.03 -0.69
C SER A 185 -0.74 -19.79 -0.18
N LEU A 186 -0.51 -19.39 1.08
CA LEU A 186 -1.10 -18.18 1.64
C LEU A 186 -0.63 -16.90 0.94
N LEU A 187 0.64 -16.81 0.51
CA LEU A 187 1.10 -15.70 -0.33
C LEU A 187 0.33 -15.65 -1.65
N THR A 188 0.19 -16.79 -2.33
CA THR A 188 -0.56 -16.84 -3.59
C THR A 188 -2.03 -16.45 -3.40
N HIS A 189 -2.63 -16.80 -2.26
CA HIS A 189 -3.98 -16.38 -1.93
C HIS A 189 -4.06 -14.87 -1.67
N LEU A 190 -3.12 -14.30 -0.89
CA LEU A 190 -3.05 -12.85 -0.67
C LEU A 190 -2.91 -12.07 -1.98
N ASP A 191 -2.11 -12.55 -2.92
CA ASP A 191 -1.93 -11.90 -4.23
C ASP A 191 -3.23 -11.83 -5.06
N GLN A 192 -4.16 -12.78 -4.84
CA GLN A 192 -5.45 -12.84 -5.51
C GLN A 192 -6.52 -11.95 -4.85
N VAL A 193 -6.30 -11.48 -3.63
CA VAL A 193 -7.27 -10.61 -2.93
C VAL A 193 -7.46 -9.31 -3.71
N ASP A 194 -8.71 -9.02 -4.07
CA ASP A 194 -9.06 -7.77 -4.73
C ASP A 194 -8.88 -6.59 -3.77
N THR A 195 -7.90 -5.75 -4.07
CA THR A 195 -7.62 -4.53 -3.32
C THR A 195 -8.32 -3.30 -3.91
N ALA A 196 -8.91 -3.43 -5.10
CA ALA A 196 -9.39 -2.34 -5.92
C ALA A 196 -8.39 -1.16 -5.93
N LYS A 197 -8.90 0.07 -5.98
CA LYS A 197 -8.08 1.27 -5.72
C LYS A 197 -7.98 1.63 -4.23
N ASN A 198 -8.40 0.76 -3.31
CA ASN A 198 -8.50 1.09 -1.89
C ASN A 198 -7.14 1.01 -1.16
N PRO A 199 -6.57 2.14 -0.70
CA PRO A 199 -5.25 2.16 -0.07
C PRO A 199 -5.20 1.39 1.26
N CYS A 200 -6.32 1.31 2.00
CA CYS A 200 -6.37 0.57 3.26
C CYS A 200 -6.31 -0.94 3.03
N ILE A 201 -7.03 -1.46 2.02
CA ILE A 201 -7.00 -2.88 1.68
C ILE A 201 -5.62 -3.26 1.13
N ARG A 202 -5.01 -2.40 0.30
CA ARG A 202 -3.62 -2.59 -0.17
C ARG A 202 -2.62 -2.68 0.98
N GLU A 203 -2.74 -1.79 1.97
CA GLU A 203 -1.84 -1.81 3.13
C GLU A 203 -2.09 -3.02 4.04
N ALA A 204 -3.35 -3.40 4.25
CA ALA A 204 -3.70 -4.62 4.99
C ALA A 204 -3.08 -5.87 4.34
N ARG A 205 -3.25 -6.02 3.01
CA ARG A 205 -2.62 -7.09 2.24
C ARG A 205 -1.11 -7.04 2.34
N ARG A 206 -0.50 -5.85 2.18
CA ARG A 206 0.97 -5.67 2.30
C ARG A 206 1.47 -6.17 3.66
N ARG A 207 0.79 -5.80 4.75
CA ARG A 207 1.16 -6.21 6.12
C ARG A 207 1.06 -7.72 6.30
N ALA A 208 -0.01 -8.35 5.80
CA ALA A 208 -0.17 -9.81 5.81
C ALA A 208 0.94 -10.51 5.00
N VAL A 209 1.29 -10.00 3.81
CA VAL A 209 2.40 -10.53 3.00
C VAL A 209 3.73 -10.45 3.76
N VAL A 210 4.01 -9.31 4.41
CA VAL A 210 5.23 -9.14 5.19
C VAL A 210 5.27 -10.09 6.40
N GLU A 211 4.13 -10.35 7.05
CA GLU A 211 4.03 -11.35 8.13
C GLU A 211 4.38 -12.76 7.64
N VAL A 212 3.80 -13.20 6.51
CA VAL A 212 4.10 -14.51 5.92
C VAL A 212 5.58 -14.60 5.51
N GLN A 213 6.09 -13.57 4.84
CA GLN A 213 7.46 -13.53 4.35
C GLN A 213 8.48 -13.53 5.49
N ALA A 214 8.17 -12.91 6.63
CA ALA A 214 9.02 -12.95 7.81
C ALA A 214 9.17 -14.38 8.36
N ILE A 215 8.12 -15.21 8.32
CA ILE A 215 8.20 -16.61 8.75
C ILE A 215 8.98 -17.44 7.73
N ILE A 216 8.73 -17.26 6.42
CA ILE A 216 9.45 -17.99 5.37
C ILE A 216 10.95 -17.70 5.44
N THR A 217 11.33 -16.42 5.55
CA THR A 217 12.75 -16.01 5.62
C THR A 217 13.44 -16.56 6.87
N PHE A 218 12.73 -16.63 8.00
CA PHE A 218 13.24 -17.28 9.20
C PHE A 218 13.52 -18.78 8.99
N LEU A 219 12.58 -19.50 8.39
CA LEU A 219 12.74 -20.92 8.07
C LEU A 219 13.90 -21.14 7.08
N ASP A 220 14.01 -20.31 6.05
CA ASP A 220 15.09 -20.38 5.06
C ASP A 220 16.46 -20.19 5.71
N LEU A 221 16.59 -19.21 6.62
CA LEU A 221 17.83 -18.98 7.33
C LEU A 221 18.18 -20.16 8.25
N ARG A 222 17.21 -20.68 9.00
CA ARG A 222 17.38 -21.86 9.85
C ARG A 222 17.86 -23.07 9.05
N GLU A 223 17.26 -23.33 7.89
CA GLU A 223 17.69 -24.40 6.99
C GLU A 223 19.11 -24.17 6.46
N ALA A 224 19.44 -22.94 6.07
CA ALA A 224 20.79 -22.59 5.60
C ALA A 224 21.85 -22.78 6.70
N LEU A 225 21.55 -22.36 7.93
CA LEU A 225 22.42 -22.55 9.09
C LEU A 225 22.61 -24.04 9.42
N ALA A 226 21.55 -24.85 9.33
CA ALA A 226 21.62 -26.29 9.58
C ALA A 226 22.43 -27.05 8.50
N ARG A 227 22.40 -26.58 7.24
CA ARG A 227 23.16 -27.16 6.13
C ARG A 227 24.61 -26.70 6.07
N ARG A 228 24.99 -25.71 6.90
CA ARG A 228 26.36 -25.16 6.92
C ARG A 228 27.35 -26.26 7.31
N GLN A 229 28.41 -26.40 6.52
CA GLN A 229 29.54 -27.28 6.83
C GLN A 229 30.73 -26.44 7.30
N PRO A 230 30.95 -26.29 8.62
CA PRO A 230 32.03 -25.47 9.13
C PRO A 230 33.37 -26.18 8.85
N GLY A 231 34.12 -25.66 7.88
CA GLY A 231 35.44 -26.16 7.51
C GLY A 231 36.43 -25.02 7.28
N THR A 232 37.03 -25.00 6.09
CA THR A 232 38.07 -24.05 5.62
C THR A 232 37.48 -22.75 5.08
N GLU A 233 36.55 -22.14 5.81
CA GLU A 233 35.97 -20.85 5.44
C GLU A 233 36.93 -19.70 5.80
N HIS A 234 37.02 -18.71 4.90
CA HIS A 234 37.74 -17.46 5.17
C HIS A 234 37.20 -16.80 6.46
N PRO A 235 38.05 -16.18 7.32
CA PRO A 235 37.61 -15.57 8.57
C PRO A 235 36.46 -14.55 8.40
N ALA A 236 36.51 -13.75 7.33
CA ALA A 236 35.45 -12.81 7.00
C ALA A 236 34.12 -13.51 6.66
N HIS A 237 34.17 -14.62 5.90
CA HIS A 237 32.99 -15.41 5.59
C HIS A 237 32.38 -16.04 6.85
N ARG A 238 33.25 -16.58 7.72
CA ARG A 238 32.85 -17.13 9.02
C ARG A 238 32.19 -16.08 9.91
N ALA A 239 32.69 -14.84 9.91
CA ALA A 239 32.10 -13.73 10.67
C ALA A 239 30.66 -13.41 10.20
N VAL A 240 30.41 -13.39 8.88
CA VAL A 240 29.05 -13.21 8.35
C VAL A 240 28.11 -14.32 8.85
N TRP A 241 28.56 -15.58 8.85
CA TRP A 241 27.76 -16.69 9.36
C TRP A 241 27.46 -16.61 10.86
N LEU A 242 28.39 -16.09 11.67
CA LEU A 242 28.15 -15.86 13.11
C LEU A 242 27.06 -14.80 13.32
N VAL A 243 27.09 -13.73 12.52
CA VAL A 243 26.03 -12.72 12.55
C VAL A 243 24.70 -13.31 12.07
N LEU A 244 24.69 -14.11 11.00
CA LEU A 244 23.49 -14.80 10.54
C LEU A 244 22.89 -15.73 11.60
N GLY A 245 23.72 -16.44 12.38
CA GLY A 245 23.25 -17.19 13.55
C GLY A 245 22.54 -16.31 14.58
N SER A 246 23.17 -15.18 14.93
CA SER A 246 22.58 -14.20 15.86
C SER A 246 21.27 -13.60 15.33
N LEU A 247 21.20 -13.31 14.03
CA LEU A 247 19.99 -12.80 13.36
C LEU A 247 18.86 -13.82 13.35
N SER A 248 19.16 -15.12 13.24
CA SER A 248 18.15 -16.18 13.39
C SER A 248 17.47 -16.11 14.75
N ASP A 249 18.25 -15.97 15.83
CA ASP A 249 17.71 -15.90 17.20
C ASP A 249 16.93 -14.60 17.45
N LEU A 250 17.42 -13.47 16.91
CA LEU A 250 16.72 -12.19 16.99
C LEU A 250 15.42 -12.20 16.17
N GLN A 251 15.38 -12.87 15.03
CA GLN A 251 14.16 -13.01 14.25
C GLN A 251 13.13 -13.88 14.95
N ALA A 252 13.53 -14.96 15.63
CA ALA A 252 12.62 -15.75 16.46
C ALA A 252 11.97 -14.89 17.55
N GLN A 253 12.75 -14.04 18.23
CA GLN A 253 12.24 -13.08 19.21
C GLN A 253 11.30 -12.04 18.57
N ALA A 254 11.65 -11.49 17.40
CA ALA A 254 10.81 -10.56 16.67
C ALA A 254 9.48 -11.19 16.22
N LEU A 255 9.50 -12.45 15.77
CA LEU A 255 8.31 -13.23 15.43
C LEU A 255 7.43 -13.48 16.66
N GLY A 256 8.02 -13.73 17.83
CA GLY A 256 7.30 -13.89 19.10
C GLY A 256 6.82 -12.58 19.74
N PHE A 257 7.37 -11.43 19.35
CA PHE A 257 7.12 -10.14 20.01
C PHE A 257 5.65 -9.67 19.93
N ASP A 258 5.00 -9.41 21.05
CA ASP A 258 3.60 -8.96 21.12
C ASP A 258 3.43 -7.60 21.85
N GLY A 259 4.54 -6.95 22.20
CA GLY A 259 4.56 -5.67 22.91
C GLY A 259 4.38 -4.44 22.02
N LYS A 260 4.54 -3.27 22.63
CA LYS A 260 4.49 -1.95 21.97
C LYS A 260 5.89 -1.39 21.74
N ARG A 261 6.02 -0.48 20.77
CA ARG A 261 7.28 0.23 20.44
C ARG A 261 7.93 0.92 21.65
N VAL A 262 7.11 1.43 22.58
CA VAL A 262 7.59 2.16 23.78
C VAL A 262 8.17 1.25 24.86
N GLU A 263 8.00 -0.07 24.74
CA GLU A 263 8.45 -1.01 25.75
C GLU A 263 9.95 -1.28 25.64
N LYS A 264 10.59 -1.51 26.79
CA LYS A 264 12.03 -1.81 26.87
C LYS A 264 12.42 -3.04 26.05
N SER A 265 11.53 -4.01 25.96
CA SER A 265 11.69 -5.24 25.16
C SER A 265 11.86 -4.93 23.67
N TYR A 266 11.07 -4.01 23.11
CA TYR A 266 11.22 -3.54 21.73
C TYR A 266 12.57 -2.83 21.54
N MET A 267 12.88 -1.86 22.41
CA MET A 267 14.12 -1.07 22.29
C MET A 267 15.37 -1.95 22.36
N MET A 268 15.36 -2.97 23.22
CA MET A 268 16.43 -3.96 23.32
C MET A 268 16.57 -4.78 22.02
N LEU A 269 15.46 -5.24 21.43
CA LEU A 269 15.47 -5.96 20.16
C LEU A 269 16.04 -5.10 19.01
N GLU A 270 15.60 -3.84 18.92
CA GLU A 270 16.07 -2.87 17.93
C GLU A 270 17.58 -2.58 18.10
N GLU A 271 18.05 -2.40 19.35
CA GLU A 271 19.47 -2.19 19.67
C GLU A 271 20.32 -3.41 19.29
N LEU A 272 19.87 -4.63 19.61
CA LEU A 272 20.60 -5.85 19.27
C LEU A 272 20.68 -6.08 17.75
N LEU A 273 19.61 -5.79 17.01
CA LEU A 273 19.61 -5.83 15.54
C LEU A 273 20.56 -4.80 14.95
N THR A 274 20.60 -3.59 15.52
CA THR A 274 21.53 -2.53 15.09
C THR A 274 22.99 -2.92 15.37
N LYS A 275 23.27 -3.58 16.49
CA LYS A 275 24.60 -4.15 16.77
C LYS A 275 25.01 -5.18 15.71
N GLN A 276 24.09 -6.01 15.23
CA GLN A 276 24.39 -6.95 14.14
C GLN A 276 24.71 -6.23 12.82
N LEU A 277 24.03 -5.13 12.50
CA LEU A 277 24.35 -4.30 11.33
C LEU A 277 25.78 -3.73 11.43
N LEU A 278 26.14 -3.16 12.58
CA LEU A 278 27.49 -2.65 12.82
C LEU A 278 28.55 -3.75 12.72
N ALA A 279 28.25 -4.94 13.24
CA ALA A 279 29.13 -6.10 13.13
C ALA A 279 29.35 -6.52 11.66
N LEU A 280 28.30 -6.48 10.82
CA LEU A 280 28.42 -6.74 9.39
C LEU A 280 29.24 -5.67 8.67
N ASP A 281 29.06 -4.40 9.01
CA ASP A 281 29.83 -3.30 8.41
C ASP A 281 31.33 -3.42 8.71
N ALA A 282 31.69 -3.95 9.88
CA ALA A 282 33.07 -4.22 10.27
C ALA A 282 33.71 -5.43 9.55
N VAL A 283 32.92 -6.27 8.85
CA VAL A 283 33.47 -7.40 8.09
C VAL A 283 34.12 -6.88 6.79
N ASP A 284 35.44 -6.98 6.72
CA ASP A 284 36.21 -6.74 5.50
C ASP A 284 36.26 -8.00 4.61
N PRO A 285 35.63 -7.98 3.42
CA PRO A 285 35.64 -9.12 2.51
C PRO A 285 37.00 -9.35 1.82
N GLN A 286 37.96 -8.42 1.91
CA GLN A 286 39.29 -8.54 1.30
C GLN A 286 39.28 -8.92 -0.20
N GLY A 287 38.26 -8.46 -0.94
CA GLY A 287 38.08 -8.76 -2.36
C GLY A 287 37.38 -10.08 -2.68
N ASP A 288 37.00 -10.89 -1.68
CA ASP A 288 36.18 -12.08 -1.89
C ASP A 288 34.72 -11.70 -2.19
N GLU A 289 34.33 -11.86 -3.45
CA GLU A 289 32.96 -11.56 -3.91
C GLU A 289 31.91 -12.44 -3.22
N THR A 290 32.24 -13.66 -2.81
CA THR A 290 31.29 -14.53 -2.12
C THR A 290 30.95 -13.99 -0.73
N THR A 291 31.97 -13.59 0.05
CA THR A 291 31.78 -12.90 1.34
C THR A 291 31.08 -11.56 1.18
N LYS A 292 31.39 -10.79 0.14
CA LYS A 292 30.71 -9.50 -0.14
C LYS A 292 29.22 -9.68 -0.42
N MET A 293 28.85 -10.67 -1.23
CA MET A 293 27.45 -11.01 -1.48
C MET A 293 26.75 -11.51 -0.21
N ALA A 294 27.39 -12.41 0.55
CA ALA A 294 26.85 -12.93 1.80
C ALA A 294 26.61 -11.81 2.83
N ARG A 295 27.57 -10.89 2.98
CA ARG A 295 27.44 -9.71 3.85
C ARG A 295 26.26 -8.84 3.43
N LYS A 296 26.14 -8.53 2.13
CA LYS A 296 25.01 -7.73 1.61
C LYS A 296 23.67 -8.40 1.89
N GLN A 297 23.59 -9.72 1.73
CA GLN A 297 22.38 -10.48 2.03
C GLN A 297 22.06 -10.47 3.52
N ALA A 298 23.07 -10.60 4.40
CA ALA A 298 22.90 -10.52 5.85
C ALA A 298 22.42 -9.12 6.30
N VAL A 299 22.95 -8.04 5.70
CA VAL A 299 22.48 -6.66 5.96
C VAL A 299 21.02 -6.51 5.59
N LYS A 300 20.63 -6.97 4.38
CA LYS A 300 19.23 -6.95 3.94
C LYS A 300 18.33 -7.75 4.88
N PHE A 301 18.83 -8.87 5.38
CA PHE A 301 18.10 -9.71 6.33
C PHE A 301 17.85 -8.99 7.67
N ALA A 302 18.88 -8.38 8.26
CA ALA A 302 18.75 -7.60 9.48
C ALA A 302 17.77 -6.42 9.31
N GLN A 303 17.85 -5.70 8.18
CA GLN A 303 16.91 -4.63 7.84
C GLN A 303 15.47 -5.15 7.69
N ASN A 304 15.27 -6.33 7.11
CA ASN A 304 13.94 -6.93 7.00
C ASN A 304 13.35 -7.27 8.37
N ILE A 305 14.16 -7.73 9.33
CA ILE A 305 13.70 -7.99 10.71
C ILE A 305 13.29 -6.68 11.38
N LEU A 306 14.10 -5.62 11.26
CA LEU A 306 13.77 -4.28 11.79
C LEU A 306 12.44 -3.76 11.19
N ASN A 307 12.31 -3.80 9.87
CA ASN A 307 11.10 -3.36 9.17
C ASN A 307 9.85 -4.16 9.60
N TYR A 308 10.01 -5.47 9.81
CA TYR A 308 8.94 -6.31 10.32
C TYR A 308 8.54 -5.93 11.75
N LEU A 309 9.52 -5.75 12.63
CA LEU A 309 9.30 -5.36 14.03
C LEU A 309 8.61 -3.98 14.12
N ASP A 310 9.05 -3.03 13.29
CA ASP A 310 8.39 -1.72 13.13
C ASP A 310 6.93 -1.87 12.71
N MET A 311 6.69 -2.58 11.61
CA MET A 311 5.35 -2.79 11.08
C MET A 311 4.41 -3.46 12.09
N LYS A 312 4.91 -4.47 12.82
CA LYS A 312 4.17 -5.24 13.81
C LYS A 312 3.75 -4.40 15.01
N THR A 313 4.60 -3.46 15.43
CA THR A 313 4.35 -2.55 16.57
C THR A 313 3.62 -1.26 16.19
N ASP A 314 3.38 -1.06 14.90
CA ASP A 314 2.76 0.14 14.37
C ASP A 314 1.22 0.17 14.53
N GLY A 315 0.62 -0.80 15.25
CA GLY A 315 -0.78 -0.71 15.71
C GLY A 315 -1.78 -0.45 14.59
N TRP A 316 -1.93 -1.41 13.68
CA TRP A 316 -2.91 -1.30 12.60
C TRP A 316 -4.27 -1.81 13.05
N GLU A 317 -5.27 -0.92 13.09
CA GLU A 317 -6.66 -1.26 13.41
C GLU A 317 -7.60 -0.77 12.30
N TYR A 318 -8.53 -1.64 11.86
CA TYR A 318 -9.47 -1.46 10.75
C TYR A 318 -10.60 -0.50 11.04
#